data_AF-A0A523X2C1-F1
#
_entry.id   AF-A0A523X2C1-F1
#
_cell.length_a   1.000
_cell.length_b   1.000
_cell.length_c   1.000
_cell.angle_alpha   90.00
_cell.angle_beta   90.00
_cell.angle_gamma   90.00
#
_symmetry.space_group_name_H-M   'P 1'
#
loop_
_entity.id
_entity.type
_entity.pdbx_description
1 polymer ?
#
loop_
_entity_poly.entity_id
_entity_poly.type
_entity_poly.pdbx_seq_one_letter_code
_entity_poly.pdbx_strand_id
1 'polypeptide(L)'
;MAGILLVMQMAFVSFSCKRETQIRGVELEVSFSEATLSDDLVTDIQYRWKTKKDFEEVKEDYYAYVHFWHRYNLLFYDNHSPEIPTSQWEREKEYTYSRRIYIPTFIDKSDPAFKGEDILRLSIGLNSPYDRSGKLPKPLLEKKLKFSPAPPDTPKISYEDGWYDLEISPETSLKRWRWTANEARCKIDNPRQDALLFIKGGVNLGVLNNQKVVFKVNDSILDEFIPEESQFEKSYRIKKEILGEADIFYLVISTDKTFIPKQVILRSKDERELGVQISFIYFR
;
A
#
# COMPACT_ATOMS: atom_id res chain seq x y z
N MET A 1 -58.08 5.02 54.97
CA MET A 1 -58.29 4.41 53.64
C MET A 1 -57.24 4.95 52.70
N ALA A 2 -56.48 4.03 52.11
CA ALA A 2 -55.40 4.28 51.16
C ALA A 2 -55.94 4.86 49.84
N GLY A 3 -55.11 5.61 49.11
CA GLY A 3 -55.51 6.13 47.80
C GLY A 3 -54.44 6.91 47.03
N ILE A 4 -53.36 6.21 46.67
CA ILE A 4 -52.63 6.27 45.37
C ILE A 4 -51.94 7.60 44.98
N LEU A 5 -50.61 7.60 45.15
CA LEU A 5 -49.64 8.48 44.53
C LEU A 5 -49.42 8.02 43.06
N LEU A 6 -49.81 8.81 42.07
CA LEU A 6 -49.57 8.51 40.65
C LEU A 6 -48.16 8.99 40.27
N VAL A 7 -47.17 8.09 40.35
CA VAL A 7 -45.82 8.33 39.82
C VAL A 7 -45.85 8.08 38.31
N MET A 8 -45.90 9.15 37.53
CA MET A 8 -45.77 9.11 36.08
C MET A 8 -44.28 8.95 35.73
N GLN A 9 -43.83 7.70 35.60
CA GLN A 9 -42.51 7.38 35.04
C GLN A 9 -42.52 7.70 33.55
N MET A 10 -41.87 8.80 33.17
CA MET A 10 -41.52 9.04 31.77
C MET A 10 -40.36 8.10 31.40
N ALA A 11 -40.69 7.04 30.67
CA ALA A 11 -39.71 6.15 30.07
C ALA A 11 -38.93 6.92 29.01
N PHE A 12 -37.67 7.24 29.29
CA PHE A 12 -36.70 7.60 28.25
C PHE A 12 -36.46 6.35 27.39
N VAL A 13 -37.20 6.24 26.28
CA VAL A 13 -36.87 5.32 25.21
C VAL A 13 -35.66 5.92 24.49
N SER A 14 -34.47 5.60 24.98
CA SER A 14 -33.23 5.79 24.24
C SER A 14 -33.28 4.86 23.04
N PHE A 15 -33.73 5.39 21.90
CA PHE A 15 -33.45 4.82 20.59
C PHE A 15 -31.93 4.90 20.35
N SER A 16 -31.19 3.97 20.94
CA SER A 16 -29.88 3.61 20.43
C SER A 16 -30.11 2.86 19.12
N CYS A 17 -30.27 3.65 18.06
CA CYS A 17 -30.31 3.14 16.71
C CYS A 17 -28.90 2.64 16.38
N LYS A 18 -28.61 1.38 16.74
CA LYS A 18 -27.52 0.62 16.14
C LYS A 18 -27.84 0.50 14.66
N ARG A 19 -27.32 1.41 13.84
CA ARG A 19 -27.32 1.22 12.39
C ARG A 19 -26.05 0.47 12.02
N GLU A 20 -26.23 -0.78 11.60
CA GLU A 20 -25.24 -1.47 10.78
C GLU A 20 -24.88 -0.55 9.61
N THR A 21 -23.63 -0.08 9.56
CA THR A 21 -23.10 0.88 8.58
C THR A 21 -22.84 0.21 7.23
N GLN A 22 -23.72 -0.70 6.80
CA GLN A 22 -23.65 -1.31 5.48
C GLN A 22 -24.48 -0.46 4.51
N ILE A 23 -23.83 0.14 3.51
CA ILE A 23 -24.53 0.88 2.45
C ILE A 23 -25.43 -0.11 1.70
N ARG A 24 -26.73 0.16 1.67
CA ARG A 24 -27.72 -0.70 1.06
C ARG A 24 -27.54 -0.72 -0.45
N GLY A 25 -27.72 -1.89 -1.07
CA GLY A 25 -27.73 -2.03 -2.52
C GLY A 25 -26.35 -1.89 -3.18
N VAL A 26 -25.26 -2.14 -2.45
CA VAL A 26 -23.89 -2.18 -3.00
C VAL A 26 -23.40 -3.61 -3.08
N GLU A 27 -22.84 -3.98 -4.23
CA GLU A 27 -22.07 -5.21 -4.44
C GLU A 27 -20.63 -4.87 -4.82
N LEU A 28 -19.72 -5.78 -4.49
CA LEU A 28 -18.30 -5.67 -4.80
C LEU A 28 -17.80 -6.97 -5.43
N GLU A 29 -17.17 -6.83 -6.58
CA GLU A 29 -16.33 -7.85 -7.19
C GLU A 29 -14.87 -7.39 -7.17
N VAL A 30 -13.95 -8.32 -6.89
CA VAL A 30 -12.51 -8.06 -6.95
C VAL A 30 -11.77 -9.15 -7.71
N SER A 31 -10.78 -8.73 -8.49
CA SER A 31 -9.80 -9.60 -9.13
C SER A 31 -8.39 -9.09 -8.86
N PHE A 32 -7.41 -9.94 -9.16
CA PHE A 32 -6.00 -9.61 -9.11
C PHE A 32 -5.43 -9.75 -10.53
N SER A 33 -4.44 -8.93 -10.89
CA SER A 33 -3.73 -9.07 -12.17
C SER A 33 -3.00 -10.42 -12.28
N GLU A 34 -2.49 -10.92 -11.16
CA GLU A 34 -1.77 -12.19 -11.13
C GLU A 34 -2.74 -13.37 -11.04
N ALA A 35 -2.54 -14.37 -11.90
CA ALA A 35 -3.33 -15.60 -11.87
C ALA A 35 -3.08 -16.43 -10.60
N THR A 36 -1.84 -16.40 -10.11
CA THR A 36 -1.41 -17.05 -8.88
C THR A 36 -0.84 -16.01 -7.93
N LEU A 37 -1.31 -15.99 -6.69
CA LEU A 37 -0.78 -15.11 -5.67
C LEU A 37 0.34 -15.80 -4.90
N SER A 38 1.40 -15.07 -4.64
CA SER A 38 2.45 -15.48 -3.71
C SER A 38 2.64 -14.43 -2.62
N ASP A 39 3.32 -14.79 -1.53
CA ASP A 39 3.92 -13.76 -0.69
C ASP A 39 5.07 -13.07 -1.45
N ASP A 40 5.51 -11.92 -0.94
CA ASP A 40 6.48 -11.03 -1.62
C ASP A 40 6.11 -10.71 -3.08
N LEU A 41 4.94 -10.10 -3.26
CA LEU A 41 4.35 -9.86 -4.57
C LEU A 41 3.81 -8.44 -4.70
N VAL A 42 4.25 -7.72 -5.72
CA VAL A 42 3.54 -6.53 -6.19
C VAL A 42 2.52 -6.95 -7.24
N THR A 43 1.25 -6.58 -7.03
CA THR A 43 0.16 -6.89 -7.97
C THR A 43 -0.87 -5.78 -7.94
N ASP A 44 -1.75 -5.74 -8.93
CA ASP A 44 -2.88 -4.81 -8.94
C ASP A 44 -4.16 -5.55 -8.56
N ILE A 45 -4.93 -4.96 -7.67
CA ILE A 45 -6.32 -5.36 -7.37
C ILE A 45 -7.23 -4.52 -8.25
N GLN A 46 -8.10 -5.17 -9.02
CA GLN A 46 -9.19 -4.49 -9.70
C GLN A 46 -10.44 -4.55 -8.82
N TYR A 47 -11.03 -3.38 -8.56
CA TYR A 47 -12.28 -3.23 -7.85
C TYR A 47 -13.39 -2.95 -8.85
N ARG A 48 -14.53 -3.60 -8.66
CA ARG A 48 -15.76 -3.34 -9.40
C ARG A 48 -16.92 -3.24 -8.42
N TRP A 49 -17.32 -2.00 -8.14
CA TRP A 49 -18.46 -1.68 -7.29
C TRP A 49 -19.71 -1.56 -8.16
N LYS A 50 -20.80 -2.23 -7.77
CA LYS A 50 -22.09 -2.17 -8.46
C LYS A 50 -23.15 -1.69 -7.50
N THR A 51 -23.88 -0.65 -7.88
CA THR A 51 -25.07 -0.19 -7.15
C THR A 51 -26.32 -0.82 -7.75
N LYS A 52 -27.26 -1.24 -6.91
CA LYS A 52 -28.52 -1.85 -7.31
C LYS A 52 -29.66 -0.83 -7.42
N LYS A 53 -30.81 -1.28 -7.91
CA LYS A 53 -32.04 -0.48 -7.93
C LYS A 53 -32.46 0.01 -6.53
N ASP A 54 -32.19 -0.77 -5.49
CA ASP A 54 -32.48 -0.42 -4.09
C ASP A 54 -31.32 0.29 -3.39
N PHE A 55 -30.29 0.72 -4.14
CA PHE A 55 -29.22 1.55 -3.61
C PHE A 55 -29.78 2.86 -3.06
N GLU A 56 -29.39 3.17 -1.83
CA GLU A 56 -29.72 4.42 -1.16
C GLU A 56 -28.51 5.34 -1.27
N GLU A 57 -28.69 6.47 -1.97
CA GLU A 57 -27.64 7.47 -2.14
C GLU A 57 -27.13 7.93 -0.77
N VAL A 58 -25.81 7.94 -0.64
CA VAL A 58 -25.12 8.45 0.55
C VAL A 58 -24.65 9.86 0.28
N LYS A 59 -24.65 10.72 1.30
CA LYS A 59 -24.17 12.11 1.20
C LYS A 59 -22.70 12.27 1.59
N GLU A 60 -22.10 11.20 2.10
CA GLU A 60 -20.77 11.19 2.67
C GLU A 60 -19.86 10.30 1.84
N ASP A 61 -18.56 10.61 1.87
CA ASP A 61 -17.54 9.82 1.22
C ASP A 61 -16.99 8.76 2.18
N TYR A 62 -17.46 7.54 1.98
CA TYR A 62 -16.99 6.37 2.68
C TYR A 62 -15.62 5.97 2.15
N TYR A 63 -14.77 5.48 3.04
CA TYR A 63 -13.50 4.87 2.64
C TYR A 63 -13.68 3.36 2.51
N ALA A 64 -13.03 2.78 1.52
CA ALA A 64 -12.88 1.34 1.40
C ALA A 64 -11.84 0.87 2.42
N TYR A 65 -12.24 0.00 3.35
CA TYR A 65 -11.27 -0.77 4.10
C TYR A 65 -10.98 -2.07 3.37
N VAL A 66 -9.71 -2.41 3.21
CA VAL A 66 -9.25 -3.60 2.47
C VAL A 66 -8.23 -4.31 3.33
N HIS A 67 -8.67 -5.34 4.02
CA HIS A 67 -7.90 -5.98 5.08
C HIS A 67 -7.54 -7.40 4.72
N PHE A 68 -6.26 -7.75 4.87
CA PHE A 68 -5.74 -9.09 4.68
C PHE A 68 -5.40 -9.69 6.05
N TRP A 69 -6.16 -10.71 6.44
CA TRP A 69 -6.03 -11.36 7.74
C TRP A 69 -5.30 -12.68 7.59
N HIS A 70 -4.25 -12.87 8.38
CA HIS A 70 -3.64 -14.17 8.61
C HIS A 70 -4.17 -14.73 9.93
N ARG A 71 -5.04 -15.73 9.83
CA ARG A 71 -5.81 -16.26 10.97
C ARG A 71 -6.62 -15.13 11.64
N TYR A 72 -6.23 -14.69 12.83
CA TYR A 72 -6.89 -13.60 13.59
C TYR A 72 -6.13 -12.27 13.54
N ASN A 73 -4.93 -12.26 12.96
CA ASN A 73 -4.08 -11.08 12.91
C ASN A 73 -4.28 -10.34 11.59
N LEU A 74 -4.44 -9.01 11.66
CA LEU A 74 -4.37 -8.17 10.48
C LEU A 74 -2.91 -8.16 10.01
N LEU A 75 -2.65 -8.77 8.85
CA LEU A 75 -1.29 -8.87 8.29
C LEU A 75 -0.91 -7.57 7.60
N PHE A 76 -1.75 -7.09 6.68
CA PHE A 76 -1.60 -5.81 6.01
C PHE A 76 -2.95 -5.29 5.49
N TYR A 77 -2.98 -4.04 5.05
CA TYR A 77 -4.18 -3.40 4.51
C TYR A 77 -3.85 -2.39 3.40
N ASP A 78 -4.82 -2.14 2.53
CA ASP A 78 -4.81 -1.06 1.52
C ASP A 78 -6.11 -0.24 1.65
N ASN A 79 -6.31 0.37 2.82
CA ASN A 79 -7.44 1.25 3.04
C ASN A 79 -7.30 2.51 2.18
N HIS A 80 -8.35 2.90 1.47
CA HIS A 80 -8.29 4.01 0.53
C HIS A 80 -9.67 4.65 0.32
N SER A 81 -9.67 5.87 -0.23
CA SER A 81 -10.88 6.46 -0.81
C SER A 81 -11.08 5.88 -2.22
N PRO A 82 -12.28 5.41 -2.57
CA PRO A 82 -12.61 5.09 -3.96
C PRO A 82 -12.33 6.27 -4.89
N GLU A 83 -11.90 6.01 -6.13
CA GLU A 83 -11.55 7.07 -7.10
C GLU A 83 -12.73 8.01 -7.38
N ILE A 84 -13.93 7.45 -7.52
CA ILE A 84 -15.16 8.21 -7.55
C ILE A 84 -15.75 8.19 -6.13
N PRO A 85 -15.83 9.35 -5.45
CA PRO A 85 -16.32 9.42 -4.08
C PRO A 85 -17.74 8.83 -3.95
N THR A 86 -18.03 8.12 -2.85
CA THR A 86 -19.31 7.41 -2.70
C THR A 86 -20.51 8.34 -2.65
N SER A 87 -20.31 9.62 -2.28
CA SER A 87 -21.36 10.64 -2.35
C SER A 87 -21.85 10.94 -3.77
N GLN A 88 -21.08 10.55 -4.78
CA GLN A 88 -21.40 10.72 -6.21
C GLN A 88 -21.92 9.43 -6.84
N TRP A 89 -22.13 8.38 -6.05
CA TRP A 89 -22.66 7.12 -6.58
C TRP A 89 -24.14 7.24 -6.87
N GLU A 90 -24.56 6.76 -8.03
CA GLU A 90 -25.95 6.71 -8.48
C GLU A 90 -26.44 5.26 -8.48
N ARG A 91 -27.75 5.04 -8.57
CA ARG A 91 -28.35 3.69 -8.68
C ARG A 91 -28.01 3.02 -10.01
N GLU A 92 -27.90 1.70 -10.00
CA GLU A 92 -27.72 0.87 -11.21
C GLU A 92 -26.49 1.28 -12.04
N LYS A 93 -25.43 1.72 -11.36
CA LYS A 93 -24.14 2.09 -11.93
C LYS A 93 -23.05 1.11 -11.52
N GLU A 94 -21.97 1.17 -12.28
CA GLU A 94 -20.76 0.43 -12.02
C GLU A 94 -19.58 1.40 -11.92
N TYR A 95 -18.75 1.21 -10.90
CA TYR A 95 -17.54 1.99 -10.64
C TYR A 95 -16.35 1.04 -10.57
N THR A 96 -15.39 1.22 -11.47
CA THR A 96 -14.21 0.36 -11.58
C THR A 96 -12.94 1.15 -11.43
N TYR A 97 -11.98 0.60 -10.69
CA TYR A 97 -10.63 1.15 -10.62
C TYR A 97 -9.63 0.06 -10.21
N SER A 98 -8.35 0.35 -10.39
CA SER A 98 -7.27 -0.57 -10.04
C SER A 98 -6.35 0.05 -9.00
N ARG A 99 -5.88 -0.73 -8.03
CA ARG A 99 -4.87 -0.28 -7.08
C ARG A 99 -3.72 -1.26 -7.01
N ARG A 100 -2.51 -0.72 -7.09
CA ARG A 100 -1.29 -1.48 -6.86
C ARG A 100 -1.07 -1.70 -5.39
N ILE A 101 -0.85 -2.95 -5.01
CA ILE A 101 -0.50 -3.33 -3.65
C ILE A 101 0.80 -4.13 -3.61
N TYR A 102 1.41 -4.16 -2.44
CA TYR A 102 2.46 -5.10 -2.10
C TYR A 102 1.95 -6.09 -1.06
N ILE A 103 2.11 -7.37 -1.35
CA ILE A 103 1.81 -8.49 -0.47
C ILE A 103 3.14 -8.84 0.22
N PRO A 104 3.28 -8.61 1.53
CA PRO A 104 4.54 -8.81 2.24
C PRO A 104 4.93 -10.29 2.28
N THR A 105 6.20 -10.57 2.56
CA THR A 105 6.62 -11.92 2.97
C THR A 105 5.93 -12.27 4.29
N PHE A 106 5.26 -13.42 4.33
CA PHE A 106 4.61 -13.90 5.56
C PHE A 106 4.61 -15.43 5.70
N ILE A 107 4.99 -16.16 4.64
CA ILE A 107 4.98 -17.61 4.66
C ILE A 107 6.30 -18.10 5.26
N ASP A 108 6.20 -18.80 6.38
CA ASP A 108 7.32 -19.52 6.98
C ASP A 108 7.48 -20.89 6.34
N LYS A 109 8.41 -21.00 5.38
CA LYS A 109 8.75 -22.26 4.70
C LYS A 109 9.34 -23.31 5.66
N SER A 110 9.78 -22.91 6.86
CA SER A 110 10.35 -23.80 7.88
C SER A 110 9.31 -24.35 8.86
N ASP A 111 8.07 -23.83 8.85
CA ASP A 111 6.98 -24.34 9.68
C ASP A 111 6.65 -25.80 9.26
N PRO A 112 6.79 -26.80 10.15
CA PRO A 112 6.45 -28.20 9.85
C PRO A 112 4.97 -28.40 9.44
N ALA A 113 4.09 -27.47 9.79
CA ALA A 113 2.68 -27.49 9.41
C ALA A 113 2.43 -26.93 7.99
N PHE A 114 3.44 -26.32 7.36
CA PHE A 114 3.31 -25.73 6.03
C PHE A 114 3.13 -26.80 4.95
N LYS A 115 2.09 -26.67 4.13
CA LYS A 115 1.71 -27.66 3.09
C LYS A 115 1.76 -27.08 1.67
N GLY A 116 2.69 -26.16 1.42
CA GLY A 116 2.93 -25.57 0.10
C GLY A 116 2.08 -24.33 -0.23
N GLU A 117 0.99 -24.10 0.49
CA GLU A 117 0.18 -22.88 0.39
C GLU A 117 -0.22 -22.39 1.79
N ASP A 118 -0.44 -21.08 1.90
CA ASP A 118 -1.09 -20.46 3.06
C ASP A 118 -2.34 -19.69 2.62
N ILE A 119 -3.23 -19.40 3.56
CA ILE A 119 -4.52 -18.77 3.29
C ILE A 119 -4.62 -17.44 4.05
N LEU A 120 -4.83 -16.36 3.31
CA LEU A 120 -5.29 -15.10 3.88
C LEU A 120 -6.79 -14.95 3.66
N ARG A 121 -7.47 -14.37 4.65
CA ARG A 121 -8.84 -13.89 4.48
C ARG A 121 -8.80 -12.42 4.08
N LEU A 122 -9.30 -12.12 2.89
CA LEU A 122 -9.55 -10.76 2.42
C LEU A 122 -10.93 -10.33 2.91
N SER A 123 -11.01 -9.19 3.58
CA SER A 123 -12.25 -8.56 4.02
C SER A 123 -12.30 -7.14 3.47
N ILE A 124 -13.35 -6.82 2.71
CA ILE A 124 -13.55 -5.50 2.11
C ILE A 124 -14.95 -4.99 2.44
N GLY A 125 -15.02 -3.71 2.80
CA GLY A 125 -16.28 -3.00 2.94
C GLY A 125 -16.07 -1.49 2.88
N LEU A 126 -17.16 -0.76 3.11
CA LEU A 126 -17.17 0.70 3.16
C LEU A 126 -17.37 1.12 4.61
N ASN A 127 -16.50 2.00 5.11
CA ASN A 127 -16.67 2.58 6.43
C ASN A 127 -16.89 4.09 6.36
N SER A 128 -17.79 4.59 7.20
CA SER A 128 -18.07 6.02 7.28
C SER A 128 -16.88 6.74 7.93
N PRO A 129 -16.47 7.91 7.41
CA PRO A 129 -15.43 8.72 8.04
C PRO A 129 -15.84 9.26 9.42
N TYR A 130 -17.13 9.24 9.74
CA TYR A 130 -17.65 9.69 11.04
C TYR A 130 -17.80 8.56 12.05
N ASP A 131 -17.59 7.30 11.66
CA ASP A 131 -17.58 6.20 12.61
C ASP A 131 -16.30 6.23 13.46
N ARG A 132 -16.44 6.72 14.68
CA ARG A 132 -15.37 6.82 15.69
C ARG A 132 -15.37 5.64 16.67
N SER A 133 -16.19 4.62 16.44
CA SER A 133 -16.27 3.46 17.34
C SER A 133 -15.01 2.59 17.32
N GLY A 134 -14.18 2.75 16.27
CA GLY A 134 -13.01 1.90 16.01
C GLY A 134 -13.38 0.49 15.55
N LYS A 135 -14.67 0.19 15.37
CA LYS A 135 -15.15 -1.10 14.86
C LYS A 135 -15.45 -0.97 13.38
N LEU A 136 -14.96 -1.92 12.59
CA LEU A 136 -15.33 -1.97 11.18
C LEU A 136 -16.75 -2.51 11.02
N PRO A 137 -17.49 -2.03 10.01
CA PRO A 137 -18.74 -2.65 9.61
C PRO A 137 -18.54 -4.08 9.15
N LYS A 138 -19.66 -4.77 8.96
CA LYS A 138 -19.66 -6.08 8.30
C LYS A 138 -19.11 -5.93 6.86
N PRO A 139 -18.18 -6.80 6.42
CA PRO A 139 -17.65 -6.75 5.07
C PRO A 139 -18.73 -6.98 4.02
N LEU A 140 -18.63 -6.20 2.93
CA LEU A 140 -19.37 -6.42 1.69
C LEU A 140 -18.85 -7.65 0.94
N LEU A 141 -17.54 -7.89 1.04
CA LEU A 141 -16.88 -9.06 0.47
C LEU A 141 -15.95 -9.69 1.50
N GLU A 142 -16.07 -11.01 1.65
CA GLU A 142 -15.12 -11.82 2.38
C GLU A 142 -14.67 -12.99 1.50
N LYS A 143 -13.36 -13.13 1.27
CA LYS A 143 -12.79 -14.16 0.38
C LYS A 143 -11.57 -14.81 1.01
N LYS A 144 -11.48 -16.14 0.93
CA LYS A 144 -10.24 -16.86 1.23
C LYS A 144 -9.37 -16.88 -0.02
N LEU A 145 -8.16 -16.36 0.12
CA LEU A 145 -7.16 -16.28 -0.94
C LEU A 145 -6.01 -17.23 -0.59
N LYS A 146 -5.61 -18.04 -1.57
CA LYS A 146 -4.48 -18.96 -1.45
C LYS A 146 -3.21 -18.26 -1.94
N PHE A 147 -2.14 -18.44 -1.19
CA PHE A 147 -0.83 -17.89 -1.50
C PHE A 147 0.20 -19.01 -1.53
N SER A 148 0.96 -19.10 -2.62
CA SER A 148 2.19 -19.88 -2.63
C SER A 148 3.33 -19.06 -2.03
N PRO A 149 4.42 -19.68 -1.60
CA PRO A 149 5.63 -18.92 -1.30
C PRO A 149 6.15 -18.21 -2.54
N ALA A 150 6.88 -17.12 -2.32
CA ALA A 150 7.69 -16.47 -3.34
C ALA A 150 8.59 -17.53 -4.02
N PRO A 151 8.71 -17.49 -5.36
CA PRO A 151 9.57 -18.39 -6.13
C PRO A 151 11.00 -18.43 -5.56
N PRO A 152 11.66 -19.59 -5.57
CA PRO A 152 13.00 -19.73 -5.00
C PRO A 152 14.06 -18.88 -5.72
N ASP A 153 13.80 -18.52 -6.97
CA ASP A 153 14.60 -17.65 -7.84
C ASP A 153 14.21 -16.17 -7.76
N THR A 154 13.38 -15.77 -6.78
CA THR A 154 13.07 -14.36 -6.53
C THR A 154 14.37 -13.58 -6.31
N PRO A 155 14.66 -12.55 -7.12
CA PRO A 155 15.90 -11.81 -7.03
C PRO A 155 16.15 -11.18 -5.67
N LYS A 156 17.36 -11.32 -5.13
CA LYS A 156 17.75 -10.61 -3.91
C LYS A 156 18.29 -9.24 -4.25
N ILE A 157 17.86 -8.24 -3.49
CA ILE A 157 18.34 -6.86 -3.59
C ILE A 157 19.28 -6.61 -2.42
N SER A 158 20.55 -6.33 -2.74
CA SER A 158 21.57 -5.93 -1.77
C SER A 158 21.89 -4.45 -1.94
N TYR A 159 21.80 -3.69 -0.86
CA TYR A 159 22.17 -2.27 -0.82
C TYR A 159 23.69 -2.16 -0.63
N GLU A 160 24.37 -1.49 -1.57
CA GLU A 160 25.83 -1.33 -1.55
C GLU A 160 26.21 0.14 -1.27
N ASP A 161 27.19 0.68 -2.00
CA ASP A 161 27.70 2.03 -1.80
C ASP A 161 26.61 3.10 -2.04
N GLY A 162 26.74 4.20 -1.29
CA GLY A 162 25.88 5.38 -1.41
C GLY A 162 24.56 5.32 -0.63
N TRP A 163 24.30 4.23 0.09
CA TRP A 163 23.15 4.12 0.98
C TRP A 163 23.50 4.50 2.42
N TYR A 164 22.63 5.28 3.04
CA TYR A 164 22.63 5.45 4.50
C TYR A 164 21.81 4.35 5.19
N ASP A 165 21.94 4.30 6.51
CA ASP A 165 21.24 3.33 7.36
C ASP A 165 19.71 3.39 7.21
N LEU A 166 19.07 2.26 7.49
CA LEU A 166 17.62 2.15 7.47
C LEU A 166 17.03 2.99 8.59
N GLU A 167 16.16 3.90 8.23
CA GLU A 167 15.39 4.73 9.14
C GLU A 167 13.96 4.23 9.24
N ILE A 168 13.37 4.47 10.41
CA ILE A 168 11.99 4.12 10.74
C ILE A 168 11.30 5.39 11.23
N SER A 169 10.09 5.65 10.75
CA SER A 169 9.34 6.81 11.21
C SER A 169 9.09 6.76 12.71
N PRO A 170 9.30 7.87 13.44
CA PRO A 170 8.94 7.95 14.85
C PRO A 170 7.42 7.87 15.06
N GLU A 171 6.62 8.20 14.03
CA GLU A 171 5.15 8.15 14.09
C GLU A 171 4.60 6.74 13.88
N THR A 172 5.31 5.90 13.11
CA THR A 172 4.87 4.54 12.80
C THR A 172 6.01 3.64 12.36
N SER A 173 6.10 2.44 12.94
CA SER A 173 7.09 1.42 12.58
C SER A 173 6.89 0.83 11.17
N LEU A 174 5.77 1.16 10.52
CA LEU A 174 5.43 0.72 9.16
C LEU A 174 6.09 1.57 8.08
N LYS A 175 6.42 2.84 8.37
CA LYS A 175 7.11 3.71 7.42
C LYS A 175 8.61 3.58 7.66
N ARG A 176 9.33 3.07 6.66
CA ARG A 176 10.77 2.88 6.68
C ARG A 176 11.37 3.36 5.38
N TRP A 177 12.61 3.83 5.43
CA TRP A 177 13.32 4.29 4.24
C TRP A 177 14.82 4.27 4.45
N ARG A 178 15.55 4.36 3.34
CA ARG A 178 16.97 4.72 3.32
C ARG A 178 17.13 6.00 2.54
N TRP A 179 18.03 6.85 2.99
CA TRP A 179 18.52 7.96 2.16
C TRP A 179 19.66 7.48 1.27
N THR A 180 19.72 7.99 0.06
CA THR A 180 20.91 7.93 -0.79
C THR A 180 21.82 9.11 -0.48
N ALA A 181 23.11 8.98 -0.80
CA ALA A 181 23.95 10.12 -1.14
C ALA A 181 23.51 10.72 -2.50
N ASN A 182 24.40 11.40 -3.22
CA ASN A 182 24.13 11.85 -4.60
C ASN A 182 23.87 10.67 -5.56
N GLU A 183 24.46 9.52 -5.29
CA GLU A 183 24.25 8.26 -5.99
C GLU A 183 24.26 7.10 -5.00
N ALA A 184 23.43 6.08 -5.25
CA ALA A 184 23.43 4.84 -4.50
C ALA A 184 23.22 3.64 -5.44
N ARG A 185 23.83 2.50 -5.08
CA ARG A 185 23.83 1.29 -5.90
C ARG A 185 23.17 0.12 -5.19
N CYS A 186 22.33 -0.60 -5.91
CA CYS A 186 21.82 -1.90 -5.51
C CYS A 186 22.40 -2.97 -6.42
N LYS A 187 22.91 -4.04 -5.84
CA LYS A 187 23.24 -5.27 -6.54
C LYS A 187 22.04 -6.19 -6.49
N ILE A 188 21.57 -6.63 -7.65
CA ILE A 188 20.36 -7.44 -7.78
C ILE A 188 20.68 -8.72 -8.56
N ASP A 189 20.21 -9.87 -8.07
CA ASP A 189 20.31 -11.14 -8.79
C ASP A 189 19.54 -11.05 -10.12
N ASN A 190 20.14 -11.55 -11.20
CA ASN A 190 19.52 -11.50 -12.53
C ASN A 190 18.58 -12.71 -12.72
N PRO A 191 17.25 -12.52 -12.85
CA PRO A 191 16.30 -13.62 -13.02
C PRO A 191 16.33 -14.22 -14.43
N ARG A 192 17.11 -13.65 -15.36
CA ARG A 192 17.25 -14.11 -16.76
C ARG A 192 15.94 -14.08 -17.56
N GLN A 193 14.99 -13.27 -17.11
CA GLN A 193 13.68 -13.06 -17.73
C GLN A 193 13.24 -11.60 -17.55
N ASP A 194 12.19 -11.23 -18.26
CA ASP A 194 11.55 -9.93 -18.06
C ASP A 194 10.99 -9.83 -16.64
N ALA A 195 11.13 -8.67 -16.02
CA ALA A 195 10.76 -8.44 -14.62
C ALA A 195 10.12 -7.06 -14.43
N LEU A 196 9.32 -6.92 -13.38
CA LEU A 196 8.79 -5.66 -12.89
C LEU A 196 9.77 -5.05 -11.88
N LEU A 197 10.29 -3.87 -12.21
CA LEU A 197 10.92 -2.98 -11.23
C LEU A 197 9.87 -2.00 -10.71
N PHE A 198 9.67 -1.98 -9.39
CA PHE A 198 8.78 -1.03 -8.73
C PHE A 198 9.52 -0.33 -7.59
N ILE A 199 9.49 1.00 -7.59
CA ILE A 199 10.23 1.84 -6.63
C ILE A 199 9.25 2.83 -6.00
N LYS A 200 9.25 2.89 -4.67
CA LYS A 200 8.66 3.99 -3.90
C LYS A 200 9.77 4.82 -3.28
N GLY A 201 9.65 6.13 -3.41
CA GLY A 201 10.60 7.06 -2.84
C GLY A 201 10.01 8.44 -2.60
N GLY A 202 10.87 9.37 -2.23
CA GLY A 202 10.49 10.74 -1.96
C GLY A 202 11.66 11.70 -2.02
N VAL A 203 11.31 12.97 -2.12
CA VAL A 203 12.22 14.11 -2.15
C VAL A 203 11.72 15.17 -1.19
N ASN A 204 12.63 16.01 -0.68
CA ASN A 204 12.25 17.10 0.20
C ASN A 204 12.02 18.40 -0.59
N LEU A 205 10.80 18.58 -1.11
CA LEU A 205 10.40 19.76 -1.88
C LEU A 205 10.48 21.07 -1.07
N GLY A 206 10.47 21.00 0.27
CA GLY A 206 10.65 22.17 1.14
C GLY A 206 12.10 22.66 1.21
N VAL A 207 13.06 21.82 0.78
CA VAL A 207 14.50 22.11 0.83
C VAL A 207 15.10 22.25 -0.56
N LEU A 208 14.76 21.34 -1.47
CA LEU A 208 15.27 21.32 -2.85
C LEU A 208 14.13 21.49 -3.83
N ASN A 209 14.26 22.50 -4.70
CA ASN A 209 13.38 22.70 -5.85
C ASN A 209 13.98 22.04 -7.10
N ASN A 210 13.11 21.43 -7.90
CA ASN A 210 13.45 20.82 -9.19
C ASN A 210 14.62 19.83 -9.07
N GLN A 211 14.64 19.01 -8.01
CA GLN A 211 15.61 17.93 -7.86
C GLN A 211 15.29 16.86 -8.90
N LYS A 212 16.27 16.52 -9.73
CA LYS A 212 16.15 15.49 -10.73
C LYS A 212 16.59 14.15 -10.15
N VAL A 213 15.81 13.11 -10.41
CA VAL A 213 16.10 11.72 -10.03
C VAL A 213 16.33 10.91 -11.30
N VAL A 214 17.37 10.09 -11.30
CA VAL A 214 17.74 9.21 -12.41
C VAL A 214 17.81 7.78 -11.89
N PHE A 215 17.17 6.86 -12.60
CA PHE A 215 17.32 5.43 -12.39
C PHE A 215 18.07 4.84 -13.57
N LYS A 216 19.07 3.99 -13.28
CA LYS A 216 19.83 3.26 -14.29
C LYS A 216 19.82 1.78 -13.99
N VAL A 217 19.80 0.98 -15.04
CA VAL A 217 20.08 -0.46 -14.97
C VAL A 217 21.42 -0.68 -15.68
N ASN A 218 22.41 -1.16 -14.92
CA ASN A 218 23.81 -1.11 -15.31
C ASN A 218 24.19 0.33 -15.68
N ASP A 219 24.73 0.55 -16.88
CA ASP A 219 25.08 1.90 -17.37
C ASP A 219 23.96 2.56 -18.19
N SER A 220 22.83 1.88 -18.39
CA SER A 220 21.73 2.38 -19.21
C SER A 220 20.73 3.18 -18.37
N ILE A 221 20.40 4.39 -18.81
CA ILE A 221 19.34 5.21 -18.19
C ILE A 221 17.99 4.56 -18.46
N LEU A 222 17.30 4.22 -17.38
CA LEU A 222 15.94 3.69 -17.41
C LEU A 222 14.90 4.81 -17.38
N ASP A 223 15.07 5.79 -16.49
CA ASP A 223 14.19 6.95 -16.37
C ASP A 223 14.95 8.14 -15.77
N GLU A 224 14.52 9.34 -16.12
CA GLU A 224 15.00 10.61 -15.62
C GLU A 224 13.81 11.56 -15.44
N PHE A 225 13.56 12.01 -14.21
CA PHE A 225 12.38 12.81 -13.90
C PHE A 225 12.61 13.79 -12.75
N ILE A 226 11.73 14.77 -12.63
CA ILE A 226 11.64 15.68 -11.49
C ILE A 226 10.31 15.36 -10.78
N PRO A 227 10.31 14.93 -9.51
CA PRO A 227 9.07 14.64 -8.79
C PRO A 227 8.21 15.90 -8.62
N GLU A 228 6.93 15.81 -8.96
CA GLU A 228 5.94 16.88 -8.74
C GLU A 228 5.47 16.92 -7.28
N GLU A 229 5.49 15.76 -6.61
CA GLU A 229 5.12 15.59 -5.22
C GLU A 229 6.31 15.11 -4.37
N SER A 230 6.20 15.29 -3.05
CA SER A 230 7.24 14.87 -2.10
C SER A 230 7.46 13.35 -2.03
N GLN A 231 6.50 12.58 -2.54
CA GLN A 231 6.57 11.12 -2.64
C GLN A 231 6.25 10.73 -4.08
N PHE A 232 6.85 9.65 -4.54
CA PHE A 232 6.62 9.13 -5.88
C PHE A 232 6.60 7.60 -5.88
N GLU A 233 5.89 7.06 -6.87
CA GLU A 233 5.91 5.64 -7.20
C GLU A 233 6.24 5.48 -8.67
N LYS A 234 7.14 4.56 -9.00
CA LYS A 234 7.60 4.31 -10.37
C LYS A 234 7.57 2.82 -10.66
N SER A 235 7.12 2.47 -11.86
CA SER A 235 6.91 1.09 -12.30
C SER A 235 7.46 0.92 -13.69
N TYR A 236 8.33 -0.06 -13.89
CA TYR A 236 8.96 -0.35 -15.16
C TYR A 236 8.93 -1.84 -15.45
N ARG A 237 8.51 -2.22 -16.65
CA ARG A 237 8.72 -3.58 -17.16
C ARG A 237 10.09 -3.64 -17.81
N ILE A 238 11.05 -4.24 -17.12
CA ILE A 238 12.43 -4.36 -17.58
C ILE A 238 12.54 -5.63 -18.41
N LYS A 239 13.01 -5.50 -19.65
CA LYS A 239 13.29 -6.67 -20.49
C LYS A 239 14.59 -7.32 -20.08
N LYS A 240 14.69 -8.65 -20.20
CA LYS A 240 15.90 -9.41 -19.83
C LYS A 240 17.16 -8.90 -20.54
N GLU A 241 17.04 -8.37 -21.76
CA GLU A 241 18.19 -7.88 -22.53
C GLU A 241 18.86 -6.65 -21.87
N ILE A 242 18.09 -5.85 -21.13
CA ILE A 242 18.61 -4.68 -20.41
C ILE A 242 19.41 -5.10 -19.17
N LEU A 243 19.04 -6.23 -18.55
CA LEU A 243 19.72 -6.78 -17.38
C LEU A 243 21.12 -7.30 -17.71
N GLY A 244 21.31 -7.73 -18.97
CA GLY A 244 22.56 -8.28 -19.47
C GLY A 244 22.74 -9.76 -19.12
N GLU A 245 23.93 -10.28 -19.44
CA GLU A 245 24.24 -11.72 -19.34
C GLU A 245 24.98 -12.13 -18.05
N ALA A 246 25.21 -11.20 -17.12
CA ALA A 246 25.80 -11.52 -15.82
C ALA A 246 24.75 -12.03 -14.83
N ASP A 247 25.19 -12.83 -13.84
CA ASP A 247 24.31 -13.37 -12.78
C ASP A 247 23.76 -12.29 -11.85
N ILE A 248 24.36 -11.10 -11.88
CA ILE A 248 23.92 -9.91 -11.18
C ILE A 248 23.87 -8.74 -12.15
N PHE A 249 23.00 -7.78 -11.87
CA PHE A 249 23.01 -6.47 -12.48
C PHE A 249 22.94 -5.39 -11.40
N TYR A 250 23.21 -4.15 -11.78
CA TYR A 250 23.14 -3.02 -10.86
C TYR A 250 21.94 -2.13 -11.16
N LEU A 251 21.16 -1.82 -10.13
CA LEU A 251 20.26 -0.68 -10.15
C LEU A 251 20.98 0.50 -9.51
N VAL A 252 21.14 1.60 -10.25
CA VAL A 252 21.76 2.82 -9.75
C VAL A 252 20.69 3.90 -9.62
N ILE A 253 20.61 4.52 -8.45
CA ILE A 253 19.71 5.63 -8.16
C ILE A 253 20.56 6.85 -7.90
N SER A 254 20.38 7.92 -8.68
CA SER A 254 21.14 9.15 -8.48
C SER A 254 20.27 10.39 -8.61
N THR A 255 20.83 11.50 -8.15
CA THR A 255 20.20 12.82 -8.22
C THR A 255 21.20 13.91 -8.54
N ASP A 256 20.73 14.97 -9.18
CA ASP A 256 21.55 16.14 -9.54
C ASP A 256 21.79 17.10 -8.38
N LYS A 257 21.02 16.98 -7.30
CA LYS A 257 21.08 17.86 -6.13
C LYS A 257 21.00 17.05 -4.85
N THR A 258 21.76 17.49 -3.86
CA THR A 258 21.76 16.96 -2.49
C THR A 258 21.59 18.11 -1.51
N PHE A 259 21.33 17.78 -0.25
CA PHE A 259 21.30 18.76 0.82
C PHE A 259 21.84 18.16 2.12
N ILE A 260 22.38 19.02 2.98
CA ILE A 260 22.81 18.62 4.33
C ILE A 260 21.77 19.17 5.33
N PRO A 261 20.97 18.32 6.00
CA PRO A 261 19.89 18.76 6.87
C PRO A 261 20.31 19.79 7.92
N LYS A 262 21.49 19.63 8.55
CA LYS A 262 22.01 20.59 9.55
C LYS A 262 22.13 22.03 9.03
N GLN A 263 22.30 22.22 7.72
CA GLN A 263 22.48 23.52 7.10
C GLN A 263 21.15 24.20 6.73
N VAL A 264 20.11 23.41 6.46
CA VAL A 264 18.87 23.90 5.82
C VAL A 264 17.60 23.62 6.64
N ILE A 265 17.66 22.71 7.61
CA ILE A 265 16.54 22.36 8.50
C ILE A 265 16.85 22.86 9.92
N LEU A 266 15.99 23.73 10.42
CA LEU A 266 16.10 24.29 11.77
C LEU A 266 16.18 23.17 12.83
N ARG A 267 17.20 23.24 13.69
CA ARG A 267 17.48 22.26 14.78
C ARG A 267 17.89 20.86 14.33
N SER A 268 18.07 20.61 13.03
CA SER A 268 18.68 19.35 12.60
C SER A 268 20.16 19.31 13.00
N LYS A 269 20.62 18.13 13.43
CA LYS A 269 22.03 17.84 13.71
C LYS A 269 22.64 16.88 12.68
N ASP A 270 21.87 16.51 11.66
CA ASP A 270 22.27 15.54 10.66
C ASP A 270 23.20 16.18 9.63
N GLU A 271 24.44 15.68 9.59
CA GLU A 271 25.55 16.16 8.76
C GLU A 271 25.70 15.40 7.46
N ARG A 272 24.86 14.37 7.22
CA ARG A 272 24.89 13.58 5.99
C ARG A 272 24.47 14.42 4.79
N GLU A 273 25.06 14.12 3.64
CA GLU A 273 24.66 14.68 2.36
C GLU A 273 23.56 13.80 1.77
N LEU A 274 22.31 14.25 1.87
CA LEU A 274 21.14 13.47 1.48
C LEU A 274 20.71 13.81 0.04
N GLY A 275 20.53 12.77 -0.77
CA GLY A 275 19.93 12.84 -2.10
C GLY A 275 18.44 12.54 -2.07
N VAL A 276 18.09 11.30 -2.38
CA VAL A 276 16.70 10.81 -2.51
C VAL A 276 16.39 9.85 -1.38
N GLN A 277 15.15 9.89 -0.90
CA GLN A 277 14.64 8.91 0.06
C GLN A 277 14.03 7.74 -0.72
N ILE A 278 14.41 6.50 -0.41
CA ILE A 278 13.80 5.30 -1.01
C ILE A 278 13.19 4.46 0.10
N SER A 279 11.89 4.23 0.01
CA SER A 279 11.11 3.50 1.01
C SER A 279 10.84 2.05 0.61
N PHE A 280 10.87 1.75 -0.69
CA PHE A 280 10.62 0.41 -1.19
C PHE A 280 11.24 0.21 -2.58
N ILE A 281 11.92 -0.93 -2.77
CA ILE A 281 12.35 -1.42 -4.08
C ILE A 281 11.86 -2.86 -4.19
N TYR A 282 11.16 -3.16 -5.26
CA TYR A 282 10.71 -4.48 -5.64
C TYR A 282 11.21 -4.82 -7.03
N PHE A 283 11.70 -6.04 -7.20
CA PHE A 283 12.16 -6.53 -8.49
C PHE A 283 11.83 -8.01 -8.66
N ARG A 284 10.90 -8.31 -9.56
CA ARG A 284 10.51 -9.69 -9.91
C ARG A 284 9.74 -9.75 -11.21
#